data_AF-A0A0C2ZAC1-F1
#
_entry.id   AF-A0A0C2ZAC1-F1
#
_cell.length_a   1.000
_cell.length_b   1.000
_cell.length_c   1.000
_cell.angle_alpha   90.00
_cell.angle_beta   90.00
_cell.angle_gamma   90.00
#
_symmetry.space_group_name_H-M   'P 1'
#
loop_
_entity.id
_entity.type
_entity.pdbx_description
1 polymer ?
#
loop_
_entity_poly.entity_id
_entity_poly.type
_entity_poly.pdbx_seq_one_letter_code
_entity_poly.pdbx_strand_id
1 'polypeptide(L)'
;MPQKLNNTTIGNKNEALAISFLEAEGFQIVEQNYYARKLGEIDIIALYDDVLHFIEVKSAEADFDPIYNFTSAKLRKVINSAQYYMKAKNIDMVFSIDLIVIRWGEVEFLENVTM
;
A
#
# COMPACT_ATOMS: atom_id res chain seq x y z
N MET A 1 -6.65 -21.24 -24.41
CA MET A 1 -7.49 -20.53 -23.42
C MET A 1 -6.55 -19.83 -22.47
N PRO A 2 -6.70 -18.52 -22.18
CA PRO A 2 -5.79 -17.86 -21.26
C PRO A 2 -5.98 -18.48 -19.87
N GLN A 3 -4.89 -18.97 -19.28
CA GLN A 3 -4.88 -19.44 -17.91
C GLN A 3 -5.23 -18.25 -17.02
N LYS A 4 -6.32 -18.38 -16.26
CA LYS A 4 -6.70 -17.46 -15.20
C LYS A 4 -5.58 -17.55 -14.14
N LEU A 5 -4.60 -16.67 -14.23
CA LEU A 5 -3.50 -16.58 -13.27
C LEU A 5 -4.11 -16.43 -11.87
N ASN A 6 -3.62 -17.23 -10.91
CA ASN A 6 -4.09 -17.16 -9.54
C ASN A 6 -3.81 -15.75 -8.99
N ASN A 7 -4.86 -15.00 -8.63
CA ASN A 7 -4.75 -13.61 -8.14
C ASN A 7 -3.72 -13.46 -7.01
N THR A 8 -3.53 -14.47 -6.17
CA THR A 8 -2.52 -14.48 -5.09
C THR A 8 -1.09 -14.42 -5.62
N THR A 9 -0.77 -15.12 -6.71
CA THR A 9 0.58 -15.09 -7.31
C THR A 9 0.86 -13.75 -7.98
N ILE A 10 -0.16 -13.10 -8.53
CA ILE A 10 -0.06 -11.74 -9.08
C ILE A 10 0.14 -10.72 -7.95
N GLY A 11 -0.63 -10.82 -6.87
CA GLY A 11 -0.51 -9.95 -5.69
C GLY A 11 0.91 -9.95 -5.12
N ASN A 12 1.46 -11.14 -4.81
CA ASN A 12 2.81 -11.26 -4.27
C ASN A 12 3.90 -10.69 -5.20
N LYS A 13 3.74 -10.82 -6.52
CA LYS A 13 4.69 -10.25 -7.49
C LYS A 13 4.63 -8.73 -7.51
N ASN A 14 3.43 -8.18 -7.41
CA ASN A 14 3.21 -6.74 -7.40
C ASN A 14 3.70 -6.11 -6.09
N GLU A 15 3.48 -6.75 -4.95
CA GLU A 15 4.07 -6.33 -3.67
C GLU A 15 5.60 -6.34 -3.73
N ALA A 16 6.21 -7.39 -4.29
CA ALA A 16 7.66 -7.45 -4.45
C ALA A 16 8.22 -6.32 -5.36
N LEU A 17 7.50 -5.99 -6.44
CA LEU A 17 7.86 -4.87 -7.32
C LEU A 17 7.72 -3.52 -6.59
N ALA A 18 6.64 -3.32 -5.83
CA ALA A 18 6.41 -2.12 -5.04
C ALA A 18 7.50 -1.93 -3.96
N ILE A 19 7.89 -3.01 -3.27
CA ILE A 19 9.00 -2.98 -2.31
C ILE A 19 10.31 -2.60 -2.99
N SER A 20 10.62 -3.24 -4.12
CA SER A 20 11.86 -2.96 -4.86
C SER A 20 11.94 -1.50 -5.32
N PHE A 21 10.80 -0.93 -5.75
CA PHE A 21 10.70 0.49 -6.09
C PHE A 21 10.94 1.38 -4.86
N LEU A 22 10.25 1.12 -3.74
CA LEU A 22 10.39 1.90 -2.51
C LEU A 22 11.84 1.89 -1.99
N GLU A 23 12.48 0.72 -1.96
CA GLU A 23 13.89 0.60 -1.55
C GLU A 23 14.82 1.39 -2.48
N ALA A 24 14.56 1.37 -3.80
CA ALA A 24 15.33 2.15 -4.78
C ALA A 24 15.16 3.67 -4.60
N GLU A 25 13.98 4.12 -4.18
CA GLU A 25 13.68 5.51 -3.83
C GLU A 25 14.17 5.90 -2.41
N GLY A 26 14.80 4.98 -1.68
CA GLY A 26 15.43 5.25 -0.39
C GLY A 26 14.53 5.03 0.83
N PHE A 27 13.35 4.44 0.64
CA PHE A 27 12.48 4.05 1.75
C PHE A 27 13.07 2.84 2.50
N GLN A 28 12.93 2.85 3.82
CA GLN A 28 13.20 1.68 4.64
C GLN A 28 11.90 0.89 4.87
N ILE A 29 11.84 -0.36 4.42
CA ILE A 29 10.68 -1.22 4.70
C ILE A 29 10.66 -1.60 6.19
N VAL A 30 9.57 -1.26 6.87
CA VAL A 30 9.37 -1.50 8.30
C VAL A 30 8.59 -2.79 8.54
N GLU A 31 7.49 -3.00 7.81
CA GLU A 31 6.63 -4.18 7.96
C GLU A 31 5.88 -4.42 6.64
N GLN A 32 5.51 -5.67 6.36
CA GLN A 32 4.74 -6.06 5.17
C GLN A 32 3.55 -6.89 5.60
N ASN A 33 2.46 -6.83 4.84
CA ASN A 33 1.25 -7.65 5.04
C ASN A 33 0.72 -7.56 6.49
N TYR A 34 0.63 -6.34 7.03
CA TYR A 34 0.20 -6.12 8.41
C TYR A 34 -1.32 -6.30 8.55
N TYR A 35 -1.74 -7.21 9.44
CA TYR A 35 -3.15 -7.48 9.71
C TYR A 35 -3.64 -6.72 10.96
N ALA A 36 -4.45 -5.67 10.76
CA ALA A 36 -5.05 -4.84 11.80
C ALA A 36 -6.37 -5.43 12.35
N ARG A 37 -6.46 -6.77 12.42
CA ARG A 37 -7.66 -7.50 12.87
C ARG A 37 -8.89 -7.10 12.04
N LYS A 38 -9.97 -6.64 12.69
CA LYS A 38 -11.24 -6.28 12.03
C LYS A 38 -11.16 -4.96 11.25
N LEU A 39 -10.05 -4.21 11.35
CA LEU A 39 -9.92 -2.89 10.73
C LEU A 39 -9.47 -2.98 9.27
N GLY A 40 -8.65 -3.97 8.93
CA GLY A 40 -8.15 -4.17 7.59
C GLY A 40 -6.73 -4.74 7.57
N GLU A 41 -6.13 -4.64 6.40
CA GLU A 41 -4.75 -5.02 6.12
C GLU A 41 -4.02 -3.78 5.61
N ILE A 42 -2.70 -3.75 5.77
CA ILE A 42 -1.81 -2.76 5.17
C ILE A 42 -0.71 -3.55 4.45
N ASP A 43 -0.58 -3.33 3.15
CA ASP A 43 0.30 -4.14 2.31
C ASP A 43 1.77 -3.87 2.65
N ILE A 44 2.16 -2.59 2.75
CA ILE A 44 3.53 -2.17 3.07
C ILE A 44 3.51 -1.02 4.07
N ILE A 45 4.39 -1.09 5.06
CA ILE A 45 4.71 0.01 5.98
C ILE A 45 6.18 0.35 5.76
N ALA A 46 6.48 1.60 5.42
CA ALA A 46 7.83 2.05 5.12
C ALA A 46 8.14 3.40 5.79
N LEU A 47 9.42 3.68 6.03
CA LEU A 47 9.90 4.92 6.63
C LEU A 47 10.74 5.69 5.60
N TYR A 48 10.43 6.97 5.41
CA TYR A 48 11.21 7.88 4.59
C TYR A 48 11.10 9.29 5.18
N ASP A 49 12.23 9.99 5.31
CA ASP A 49 12.32 11.36 5.83
C ASP A 49 11.48 11.63 7.11
N ASP A 50 11.61 10.76 8.11
CA ASP A 50 10.86 10.79 9.39
C ASP A 50 9.33 10.69 9.26
N VAL A 51 8.82 10.26 8.09
CA VAL A 51 7.41 9.97 7.84
C VAL A 51 7.19 8.47 7.72
N LEU A 52 6.20 7.95 8.45
CA LEU A 52 5.76 6.56 8.33
C LEU A 52 4.69 6.43 7.24
N HIS A 53 5.04 5.77 6.15
CA HIS A 53 4.17 5.56 5.00
C HIS A 53 3.39 4.26 5.16
N PHE A 54 2.06 4.35 5.15
CA PHE A 54 1.15 3.21 5.13
C PHE A 54 0.59 3.06 3.71
N ILE A 55 1.06 2.04 3.01
CA ILE A 55 0.97 1.95 1.56
C ILE A 55 0.08 0.77 1.18
N GLU A 56 -0.94 1.03 0.37
CA GLU A 56 -1.70 -0.01 -0.33
C GLU A 56 -1.14 -0.23 -1.73
N VAL A 57 -1.09 -1.48 -2.18
CA VAL A 57 -0.67 -1.87 -3.53
C VAL A 57 -1.91 -2.29 -4.32
N LYS A 58 -2.02 -1.81 -5.56
CA LYS A 58 -3.09 -2.18 -6.49
C LYS A 58 -2.53 -2.48 -7.86
N SER A 59 -2.97 -3.57 -8.46
CA SER A 59 -2.83 -3.78 -9.90
C SER A 59 -3.98 -3.12 -10.64
N ALA A 60 -3.69 -2.39 -11.72
CA ALA A 60 -4.71 -1.88 -12.62
C ALA A 60 -4.59 -2.52 -14.01
N GLU A 61 -5.73 -2.76 -14.64
CA GLU A 61 -5.81 -2.96 -16.09
C GLU A 61 -5.84 -1.57 -16.77
N ALA A 62 -5.39 -1.48 -18.03
CA ALA A 62 -5.21 -0.20 -18.74
C ALA A 62 -6.43 0.74 -18.71
N ASP A 63 -7.63 0.18 -18.67
CA ASP A 63 -8.87 0.92 -18.86
C ASP A 63 -9.53 1.40 -17.54
N PHE A 64 -8.92 1.11 -16.38
CA PHE A 64 -9.48 1.46 -15.07
C PHE A 64 -8.46 2.16 -14.19
N ASP A 65 -8.80 3.34 -13.69
CA ASP A 65 -7.94 4.07 -12.76
C ASP A 65 -8.26 3.70 -11.29
N PRO A 66 -7.36 3.01 -10.56
CA PRO A 66 -7.61 2.53 -9.20
C PRO A 66 -7.87 3.65 -8.21
N ILE A 67 -7.41 4.88 -8.49
CA ILE A 67 -7.73 6.07 -7.70
C ILE A 67 -9.24 6.21 -7.52
N TYR A 68 -10.03 6.02 -8.58
CA TYR A 68 -11.50 6.13 -8.48
C TYR A 68 -12.13 5.03 -7.63
N ASN A 69 -11.45 3.91 -7.44
CA ASN A 69 -11.91 2.80 -6.60
C ASN A 69 -11.37 2.89 -5.16
N PHE A 70 -10.49 3.84 -4.88
CA PHE A 70 -10.06 4.16 -3.52
C PHE A 70 -11.14 4.99 -2.81
N THR A 71 -12.30 4.36 -2.63
CA THR A 71 -13.47 4.99 -2.02
C THR A 71 -13.16 5.53 -0.63
N SER A 72 -13.92 6.53 -0.19
CA SER A 72 -13.82 7.08 1.18
C SER A 72 -13.97 6.02 2.28
N ALA A 73 -14.65 4.90 1.99
CA ALA A 73 -14.77 3.76 2.91
C ALA A 73 -13.47 2.94 3.00
N LYS A 74 -12.78 2.72 1.87
CA LYS A 74 -11.49 2.03 1.83
C LYS A 74 -10.42 2.90 2.51
N LEU A 75 -10.34 4.19 2.18
CA LEU A 75 -9.43 5.14 2.83
C LEU A 75 -9.60 5.15 4.35
N ARG A 76 -10.85 5.19 4.84
CA ARG A 76 -11.14 5.14 6.28
C ARG A 76 -10.64 3.86 6.95
N LYS A 77 -10.72 2.70 6.28
CA LYS A 77 -10.18 1.45 6.82
C LYS A 77 -8.66 1.47 6.95
N VAL A 78 -7.98 2.04 5.96
CA VAL A 78 -6.51 2.17 5.99
C VAL A 78 -6.09 3.12 7.10
N ILE A 79 -6.73 4.30 7.21
CA ILE A 79 -6.47 5.25 8.31
C ILE A 79 -6.66 4.58 9.69
N ASN A 80 -7.77 3.85 9.88
CA ASN A 80 -8.01 3.16 11.15
C ASN A 80 -6.96 2.07 11.43
N SER A 81 -6.51 1.36 10.39
CA SER A 81 -5.48 0.32 10.50
C SER A 81 -4.12 0.92 10.85
N ALA A 82 -3.76 2.05 10.22
CA ALA A 82 -2.55 2.82 10.51
C ALA A 82 -2.54 3.34 11.95
N GLN A 83 -3.63 3.95 12.41
CA GLN A 83 -3.77 4.40 13.79
C GLN A 83 -3.68 3.24 14.80
N TYR A 84 -4.26 2.09 14.46
CA TYR A 84 -4.14 0.88 15.28
C TYR A 84 -2.70 0.38 15.36
N TYR A 85 -1.98 0.36 14.23
CA TYR A 85 -0.57 0.00 14.16
C TYR A 85 0.27 0.90 15.07
N MET A 86 0.16 2.22 14.89
CA MET A 86 0.92 3.21 15.66
C MET A 86 0.66 3.05 17.16
N LYS A 87 -0.61 2.92 17.56
CA LYS A 87 -0.97 2.71 18.96
C LYS A 87 -0.43 1.40 19.52
N ALA A 88 -0.51 0.31 18.76
CA ALA A 88 -0.03 -1.00 19.19
C ALA A 88 1.49 -1.07 19.35
N LYS A 89 2.23 -0.29 18.56
CA LYS A 89 3.70 -0.21 18.58
C LYS A 89 4.24 0.96 19.42
N ASN A 90 3.35 1.78 20.00
CA ASN A 90 3.70 3.00 20.73
C ASN A 90 4.56 3.97 19.89
N ILE A 91 4.19 4.16 18.63
CA ILE A 91 4.83 5.06 17.67
C ILE A 91 4.08 6.39 17.66
N ASP A 92 4.82 7.48 17.78
CA ASP A 92 4.33 8.85 17.67
C ASP A 92 5.18 9.57 16.60
N MET A 93 4.75 9.44 15.34
CA MET A 93 5.42 9.98 14.16
C MET A 93 4.39 10.56 13.19
N VAL A 94 4.83 11.45 12.31
CA VAL A 94 4.01 11.83 11.16
C VAL A 94 3.82 10.60 10.28
N PHE A 95 2.63 10.43 9.71
CA PHE A 95 2.36 9.35 8.79
C PHE A 95 1.66 9.84 7.53
N SER A 96 1.86 9.10 6.45
CA SER A 96 1.14 9.27 5.18
C SER A 96 0.34 8.01 4.86
N ILE A 97 -0.78 8.20 4.16
CA ILE A 97 -1.50 7.10 3.51
C ILE A 97 -1.22 7.23 2.02
N ASP A 98 -0.61 6.21 1.44
CA ASP A 98 -0.18 6.24 0.05
C ASP A 98 -0.75 5.05 -0.73
N LEU A 99 -0.70 5.18 -2.05
CA LEU A 99 -1.14 4.16 -2.98
C LEU A 99 -0.04 3.90 -4.01
N ILE A 100 0.36 2.65 -4.15
CA ILE A 100 1.14 2.19 -5.28
C ILE A 100 0.22 1.50 -6.28
N VAL A 101 0.22 2.00 -7.50
CA VAL A 101 -0.48 1.38 -8.62
C VAL A 101 0.54 0.75 -9.56
N ILE A 102 0.35 -0.54 -9.87
CA ILE A 102 1.16 -1.27 -10.84
C ILE A 102 0.35 -1.46 -12.12
N ARG A 103 0.86 -0.88 -13.20
CA ARG A 103 0.28 -0.89 -14.54
C ARG A 103 1.32 -1.38 -15.54
N TRP A 104 1.10 -2.54 -16.16
CA TRP A 104 2.01 -3.11 -17.16
C TRP A 104 3.47 -3.29 -16.69
N GLY A 105 3.68 -3.48 -15.38
CA GLY A 105 5.01 -3.59 -14.78
C GLY A 105 5.65 -2.25 -14.41
N GLU A 106 4.99 -1.13 -14.72
CA GLU A 106 5.37 0.20 -14.25
C GLU A 106 4.76 0.47 -12.88
N VAL A 107 5.53 1.17 -12.03
CA VAL A 107 5.12 1.59 -10.70
C VAL A 107 4.73 3.06 -10.74
N GLU A 108 3.52 3.35 -10.29
CA GLU A 108 3.05 4.71 -10.05
C GLU A 108 2.81 4.87 -8.55
N PHE A 109 3.53 5.83 -7.95
CA PHE A 109 3.45 6.12 -6.54
C PHE A 109 2.67 7.40 -6.30
N LEU A 110 1.58 7.28 -5.53
CA LEU A 110 0.67 8.36 -5.20
C LEU A 110 0.76 8.62 -3.71
N GLU A 111 1.45 9.69 -3.36
CA GLU A 111 1.63 10.10 -1.97
C GLU A 111 0.40 10.85 -1.45
N ASN A 112 0.07 10.61 -0.18
CA ASN A 112 -0.96 11.33 0.56
C ASN A 112 -2.33 11.32 -0.13
N VAL A 113 -2.89 10.14 -0.36
CA VAL A 113 -4.21 9.95 -1.01
C VAL A 113 -5.41 10.32 -0.11
N THR A 114 -5.19 11.16 0.90
CA THR A 114 -6.23 11.65 1.82
C THR A 114 -6.91 12.96 1.34
N MET A 115 -6.45 13.53 0.22
CA MET A 115 -6.90 14.82 -0.33
C MET A 115 -8.26 14.79 -1.03
#